data_AF-A0A9E5EM47-F1
#
_entry.id   AF-A0A9E5EM47-F1
#
_cell.length_a   1.000
_cell.length_b   1.000
_cell.length_c   1.000
_cell.angle_alpha   90.00
_cell.angle_beta   90.00
_cell.angle_gamma   90.00
#
_symmetry.space_group_name_H-M   'P 1'
#
loop_
_entity.id
_entity.type
_entity.pdbx_description
1 polymer ?
#
loop_
_entity_poly.entity_id
_entity_poly.type
_entity_poly.pdbx_seq_one_letter_code
_entity_poly.pdbx_strand_id
1 'polypeptide(L)'
;MVITNKRVKEALDISDIPGVTTGHFNAIAGKDGWGNVSAAIIIGRTQPPIDEVTRMAEALSGDVIEPGDHYSRRDGIRISRQDGELIETRCEVEFHPHPIAERIRHRICEGEIYQSLHRARPVNRTARDPVTIYLLNDLAIDIPVDGFIDADRIRYPSPRDLMLAEGGVAFATAASASLAYPHIWATPGHLRKVMFMRRRAEEERGVIGAISVTSTYNKLSIGAGNAVPEIADGLIRVRFQRQGPKLHREEAYYDPRRVEDPRAAIEAMVGPLSWFEGPEIKTDDETEIAALPMAVGSDLAPQISQPIVVRIEERAKAQSFAGAIVLGVMAAIEAPDGVGIPANDFEETGEDKIHIPADLWAQVWMTASDSAHSHEHVAERCNVSLAHLSNIEAGRRSGTAELLAGLERYVASANPIQGRLL
;
A
#
# COMPACT_ATOMS: atom_id res chain seq x y z
N MET A 1 14.67 6.87 -7.77
CA MET A 1 14.46 8.25 -7.27
C MET A 1 13.20 8.28 -6.41
N VAL A 2 13.20 9.06 -5.33
CA VAL A 2 12.01 9.34 -4.51
C VAL A 2 11.77 10.85 -4.41
N ILE A 3 10.56 11.33 -4.73
CA ILE A 3 10.16 12.73 -4.59
C ILE A 3 8.95 12.81 -3.64
N THR A 4 9.01 13.69 -2.65
CA THR A 4 7.90 13.86 -1.69
C THR A 4 7.88 15.24 -1.04
N ASN A 5 7.00 15.48 -0.08
CA ASN A 5 7.01 16.68 0.76
C ASN A 5 8.27 16.74 1.62
N LYS A 6 8.80 17.94 1.86
CA LYS A 6 10.07 18.14 2.59
C LYS A 6 10.10 17.40 3.94
N ARG A 7 9.03 17.54 4.74
CA ARG A 7 8.90 16.86 6.04
C ARG A 7 8.87 15.34 5.92
N VAL A 8 8.22 14.80 4.88
CA VAL A 8 8.15 13.35 4.65
C VAL A 8 9.51 12.82 4.22
N LYS A 9 10.22 13.54 3.34
CA LYS A 9 11.60 13.21 2.96
C LYS A 9 12.51 13.14 4.18
N GLU A 10 12.41 14.11 5.09
CA GLU A 10 13.20 14.15 6.33
C GLU A 10 12.85 12.98 7.26
N ALA A 11 11.56 12.60 7.35
CA ALA A 11 11.11 11.50 8.18
C ALA A 11 11.41 10.10 7.61
N LEU A 12 11.45 9.95 6.28
CA LEU A 12 11.72 8.67 5.63
C LEU A 12 13.16 8.19 5.82
N ASP A 13 14.10 9.13 5.99
CA ASP A 13 15.53 8.86 6.23
C ASP A 13 16.18 7.82 5.28
N ILE A 14 15.72 7.78 4.03
CA ILE A 14 16.16 6.81 3.01
C ILE A 14 17.40 7.28 2.22
N SER A 15 18.15 8.25 2.73
CA SER A 15 19.28 8.82 1.99
C SER A 15 20.48 7.88 1.92
N ASP A 16 20.57 6.95 2.87
CA ASP A 16 21.68 5.99 2.98
C ASP A 16 21.44 4.69 2.19
N ILE A 17 20.25 4.54 1.59
CA ILE A 17 19.93 3.38 0.77
C ILE A 17 20.70 3.47 -0.57
N PRO A 18 21.58 2.49 -0.90
CA PRO A 18 22.33 2.51 -2.13
C PRO A 18 21.44 2.60 -3.38
N GLY A 19 21.82 3.46 -4.33
CA GLY A 19 21.07 3.67 -5.57
C GLY A 19 19.79 4.51 -5.42
N VAL A 20 19.43 4.92 -4.20
CA VAL A 20 18.30 5.83 -3.96
C VAL A 20 18.78 7.27 -3.96
N THR A 21 18.13 8.10 -4.77
CA THR A 21 18.29 9.55 -4.75
C THR A 21 16.96 10.20 -4.39
N THR A 22 17.00 11.23 -3.55
CA THR A 22 15.80 11.87 -3.00
C THR A 22 15.66 13.32 -3.45
N GLY A 23 14.42 13.75 -3.63
CA GLY A 23 14.01 15.12 -3.94
C GLY A 23 12.80 15.52 -3.11
N HIS A 24 12.48 16.81 -3.08
CA HIS A 24 11.22 17.26 -2.53
C HIS A 24 10.55 18.27 -3.45
N PHE A 25 9.21 18.31 -3.39
CA PHE A 25 8.40 19.25 -4.15
C PHE A 25 8.88 20.70 -3.95
N ASN A 26 8.74 21.51 -4.99
CA ASN A 26 9.27 22.89 -5.10
C ASN A 26 10.80 23.01 -5.17
N ALA A 27 11.56 21.91 -5.04
CA ALA A 27 13.02 21.88 -5.14
C ALA A 27 13.52 20.84 -6.16
N ILE A 28 12.70 20.56 -7.19
CA ILE A 28 13.02 19.66 -8.31
C ILE A 28 13.29 20.40 -9.62
N ALA A 29 12.87 21.66 -9.74
CA ALA A 29 13.15 22.49 -10.90
C ALA A 29 14.67 22.65 -11.09
N GLY A 30 15.14 22.51 -12.33
CA GLY A 30 16.57 22.58 -12.66
C GLY A 30 17.41 21.34 -12.30
N LYS A 31 16.83 20.30 -11.68
CA LYS A 31 17.55 19.04 -11.43
C LYS A 31 17.47 18.13 -12.66
N ASP A 32 18.64 17.65 -13.10
CA ASP A 32 18.78 16.79 -14.27
C ASP A 32 19.33 15.37 -14.00
N GLY A 33 19.65 15.06 -12.73
CA GLY A 33 20.29 13.79 -12.35
C GLY A 33 19.39 12.54 -12.38
N TRP A 34 18.16 12.64 -12.89
CA TRP A 34 17.15 11.59 -12.74
C TRP A 34 16.68 10.97 -14.06
N GLY A 35 17.31 11.32 -15.18
CA GLY A 35 16.91 10.85 -16.50
C GLY A 35 17.05 9.34 -16.74
N ASN A 36 17.92 8.65 -15.99
CA ASN A 36 18.26 7.23 -16.16
C ASN A 36 17.90 6.36 -14.94
N VAL A 37 16.94 6.78 -14.11
CA VAL A 37 16.49 5.97 -12.97
C VAL A 37 15.65 4.77 -13.44
N SER A 38 15.81 3.61 -12.83
CA SER A 38 14.96 2.43 -13.10
C SER A 38 13.57 2.55 -12.47
N ALA A 39 13.46 3.32 -11.38
CA ALA A 39 12.20 3.58 -10.71
C ALA A 39 12.08 5.02 -10.19
N ALA A 40 10.85 5.57 -10.26
CA ALA A 40 10.47 6.84 -9.68
C ALA A 40 9.29 6.66 -8.72
N ILE A 41 9.49 6.97 -7.45
CA ILE A 41 8.47 6.88 -6.40
C ILE A 41 8.09 8.31 -6.00
N ILE A 42 6.85 8.69 -6.22
CA ILE A 42 6.34 10.04 -5.92
C ILE A 42 5.29 9.92 -4.83
N ILE A 43 5.55 10.52 -3.67
CA ILE A 43 4.75 10.35 -2.46
C ILE A 43 4.09 11.67 -2.07
N GLY A 44 2.76 11.63 -2.00
CA GLY A 44 1.90 12.75 -1.65
C GLY A 44 1.72 13.74 -2.78
N ARG A 45 1.17 14.91 -2.41
CA ARG A 45 0.99 16.08 -3.26
C ARG A 45 1.35 17.35 -2.50
N THR A 46 1.63 18.41 -3.24
CA THR A 46 1.47 19.79 -2.76
C THR A 46 -0.02 20.08 -2.61
N GLN A 47 -0.41 20.73 -1.52
CA GLN A 47 -1.77 21.25 -1.34
C GLN A 47 -1.67 22.66 -0.73
N PRO A 48 -1.88 23.72 -1.53
CA PRO A 48 -1.81 25.07 -1.01
C PRO A 48 -3.04 25.39 -0.14
N PRO A 49 -2.89 26.20 0.92
CA PRO A 49 -4.03 26.77 1.64
C PRO A 49 -4.98 27.51 0.70
N ILE A 50 -6.28 27.37 0.93
CA ILE A 50 -7.30 27.98 0.06
C ILE A 50 -7.19 29.51 0.03
N ASP A 51 -6.91 30.14 1.16
CA ASP A 51 -6.74 31.59 1.30
C ASP A 51 -5.54 32.14 0.51
N GLU A 52 -4.45 31.36 0.39
CA GLU A 52 -3.31 31.73 -0.44
C GLU A 52 -3.68 31.70 -1.93
N VAL A 53 -4.39 30.66 -2.36
CA VAL A 53 -4.85 30.53 -3.75
C VAL A 53 -5.86 31.63 -4.09
N THR A 54 -6.79 31.92 -3.18
CA THR A 54 -7.76 33.01 -3.34
C THR A 54 -7.06 34.34 -3.52
N ARG A 55 -6.13 34.70 -2.62
CA ARG A 55 -5.36 35.96 -2.72
C ARG A 55 -4.59 36.07 -4.03
N MET A 56 -3.98 34.98 -4.51
CA MET A 56 -3.29 34.97 -5.81
C MET A 56 -4.28 35.17 -6.97
N ALA A 57 -5.47 34.59 -6.90
CA ALA A 57 -6.49 34.72 -7.93
C ALA A 57 -7.07 36.14 -7.99
N GLU A 58 -7.43 36.73 -6.84
CA GLU A 58 -7.91 38.11 -6.75
C GLU A 58 -6.88 39.11 -7.29
N ALA A 59 -5.60 38.91 -6.96
CA ALA A 59 -4.52 39.74 -7.48
C ALA A 59 -4.35 39.64 -9.01
N LEU A 60 -4.62 38.48 -9.61
CA LEU A 60 -4.51 38.26 -11.05
C LEU A 60 -5.75 38.68 -11.83
N SER A 61 -6.94 38.55 -11.24
CA SER A 61 -8.21 38.80 -11.93
C SER A 61 -8.82 40.16 -11.61
N GLY A 62 -8.52 40.74 -10.46
CA GLY A 62 -9.19 41.92 -9.92
C GLY A 62 -10.57 41.63 -9.34
N ASP A 63 -11.00 40.37 -9.32
CA ASP A 63 -12.27 39.96 -8.71
C ASP A 63 -12.14 39.90 -7.19
N VAL A 64 -13.25 40.13 -6.50
CA VAL A 64 -13.39 39.78 -5.09
C VAL A 64 -13.92 38.36 -5.03
N ILE A 65 -13.19 37.47 -4.38
CA ILE A 65 -13.55 36.07 -4.25
C ILE A 65 -13.92 35.80 -2.80
N GLU A 66 -15.13 35.29 -2.57
CA GLU A 66 -15.59 34.98 -1.23
C GLU A 66 -14.63 33.99 -0.53
N PRO A 67 -14.25 34.26 0.73
CA PRO A 67 -13.37 33.37 1.48
C PRO A 67 -14.06 32.03 1.72
N GLY A 68 -13.32 30.95 1.54
CA GLY A 68 -13.74 29.60 1.87
C GLY A 68 -12.81 28.96 2.89
N ASP A 69 -13.33 28.02 3.69
CA ASP A 69 -12.53 27.31 4.70
C ASP A 69 -11.85 26.05 4.13
N HIS A 70 -12.41 25.48 3.05
CA HIS A 70 -11.94 24.25 2.44
C HIS A 70 -12.23 24.23 0.93
N TYR A 71 -11.49 23.40 0.19
CA TYR A 71 -11.78 23.16 -1.22
C TYR A 71 -13.11 22.40 -1.36
N SER A 72 -13.90 22.80 -2.36
CA SER A 72 -15.12 22.07 -2.72
C SER A 72 -14.77 20.71 -3.34
N ARG A 73 -15.72 19.79 -3.35
CA ARG A 73 -15.53 18.46 -3.93
C ARG A 73 -16.46 18.23 -5.12
N ARG A 74 -15.99 17.47 -6.10
CA ARG A 74 -16.76 17.07 -7.29
C ARG A 74 -16.33 15.69 -7.78
N ASP A 75 -17.14 15.10 -8.65
CA ASP A 75 -16.75 13.89 -9.35
C ASP A 75 -15.56 14.16 -10.29
N GLY A 76 -14.57 13.28 -10.23
CA GLY A 76 -13.42 13.21 -11.11
C GLY A 76 -13.24 11.80 -11.67
N ILE A 77 -12.30 11.64 -12.59
CA ILE A 77 -12.04 10.38 -13.28
C ILE A 77 -10.55 10.05 -13.13
N ARG A 78 -10.26 8.81 -12.74
CA ARG A 78 -8.93 8.20 -12.88
C ARG A 78 -8.98 7.18 -14.01
N ILE A 79 -7.90 7.11 -14.78
CA ILE A 79 -7.81 6.21 -15.93
C ILE A 79 -6.79 5.13 -15.60
N SER A 80 -7.18 3.87 -15.76
CA SER A 80 -6.26 2.72 -15.67
C SER A 80 -6.23 1.94 -16.99
N ARG A 81 -5.12 1.26 -17.26
CA ARG A 81 -4.97 0.34 -18.39
C ARG A 81 -5.12 -1.09 -17.88
N GLN A 82 -6.11 -1.82 -18.39
CA GLN A 82 -6.29 -3.25 -18.10
C GLN A 82 -6.42 -3.99 -19.43
N ASP A 83 -5.56 -4.99 -19.66
CA ASP A 83 -5.54 -5.80 -20.89
C ASP A 83 -5.51 -5.00 -22.21
N GLY A 84 -4.90 -3.80 -22.17
CA GLY A 84 -4.79 -2.89 -23.31
C GLY A 84 -5.97 -1.92 -23.49
N GLU A 85 -7.04 -2.08 -22.70
CA GLU A 85 -8.18 -1.17 -22.67
C GLU A 85 -8.00 -0.09 -21.60
N LEU A 86 -8.59 1.10 -21.85
CA LEU A 86 -8.64 2.18 -20.87
C LEU A 86 -9.94 2.08 -20.07
N ILE A 87 -9.80 1.98 -18.76
CA ILE A 87 -10.91 1.89 -17.81
C ILE A 87 -10.95 3.17 -16.98
N GLU A 88 -12.08 3.85 -17.05
CA GLU A 88 -12.39 5.03 -16.26
C GLU A 88 -13.01 4.64 -14.93
N THR A 89 -12.42 5.10 -13.83
CA THR A 89 -12.92 4.92 -12.48
C THR A 89 -13.32 6.27 -11.89
N ARG A 90 -14.56 6.39 -11.44
CA ARG A 90 -15.03 7.61 -10.77
C ARG A 90 -14.36 7.75 -9.41
N CYS A 91 -14.01 8.97 -9.05
CA CYS A 91 -13.44 9.33 -7.77
C CYS A 91 -13.93 10.72 -7.36
N GLU A 92 -13.73 11.07 -6.10
CA GLU A 92 -13.99 12.43 -5.62
C GLU A 92 -12.71 13.25 -5.70
N VAL A 93 -12.80 14.48 -6.21
CA VAL A 93 -11.66 15.40 -6.34
C VAL A 93 -11.96 16.74 -5.72
N GLU A 94 -10.95 17.33 -5.10
CA GLU A 94 -11.00 18.70 -4.58
C GLU A 94 -10.81 19.71 -5.72
N PHE A 95 -11.56 20.80 -5.66
CA PHE A 95 -11.44 21.91 -6.60
C PHE A 95 -11.82 23.24 -5.95
N HIS A 96 -11.35 24.33 -6.53
CA HIS A 96 -11.77 25.67 -6.18
C HIS A 96 -12.94 26.11 -7.10
N PRO A 97 -14.06 26.67 -6.58
CA PRO A 97 -15.17 27.10 -7.42
C PRO A 97 -14.81 28.22 -8.41
N HIS A 98 -13.97 29.17 -7.98
CA HIS A 98 -13.49 30.25 -8.85
C HIS A 98 -12.51 29.73 -9.93
N PRO A 99 -12.74 30.00 -11.23
CA PRO A 99 -11.95 29.41 -12.31
C PRO A 99 -10.45 29.73 -12.30
N ILE A 100 -10.07 30.97 -11.97
CA ILE A 100 -8.65 31.37 -11.93
C ILE A 100 -7.94 30.75 -10.73
N ALA A 101 -8.62 30.71 -9.58
CA ALA A 101 -8.12 30.05 -8.38
C ALA A 101 -7.92 28.54 -8.61
N GLU A 102 -8.85 27.88 -9.30
CA GLU A 102 -8.69 26.47 -9.64
C GLU A 102 -7.49 26.23 -10.55
N ARG A 103 -7.24 27.11 -11.53
CA ARG A 103 -6.06 27.00 -12.39
C ARG A 103 -4.76 27.16 -11.60
N ILE A 104 -4.73 28.06 -10.60
CA ILE A 104 -3.59 28.22 -9.70
C ILE A 104 -3.39 26.98 -8.84
N ARG A 105 -4.45 26.51 -8.15
CA ARG A 105 -4.43 25.28 -7.34
C ARG A 105 -3.92 24.11 -8.19
N HIS A 106 -4.52 23.91 -9.36
CA HIS A 106 -4.18 22.83 -10.27
C HIS A 106 -2.71 22.89 -10.74
N ARG A 107 -2.20 24.10 -11.00
CA ARG A 107 -0.79 24.29 -11.35
C ARG A 107 0.14 23.94 -10.19
N ILE A 108 -0.22 24.27 -8.96
CA ILE A 108 0.58 23.97 -7.77
C ILE A 108 0.52 22.48 -7.43
N CYS A 109 -0.65 21.85 -7.51
CA CYS A 109 -0.90 20.46 -7.13
C CYS A 109 -0.49 19.49 -8.24
N GLU A 110 -1.36 19.27 -9.22
CA GLU A 110 -1.18 18.34 -10.33
C GLU A 110 0.03 18.74 -11.18
N GLY A 111 0.24 20.05 -11.41
CA GLY A 111 1.41 20.58 -12.12
C GLY A 111 2.75 20.17 -11.53
N GLU A 112 2.84 20.03 -10.21
CA GLU A 112 4.07 19.57 -9.53
C GLU A 112 4.25 18.04 -9.65
N ILE A 113 3.16 17.28 -9.64
CA ILE A 113 3.19 15.83 -9.94
C ILE A 113 3.68 15.60 -11.37
N TYR A 114 3.14 16.32 -12.36
CA TYR A 114 3.62 16.21 -13.74
C TYR A 114 5.09 16.58 -13.85
N GLN A 115 5.55 17.64 -13.18
CA GLN A 115 6.97 17.97 -13.18
C GLN A 115 7.82 16.86 -12.57
N SER A 116 7.37 16.25 -11.48
CA SER A 116 8.06 15.15 -10.79
C SER A 116 8.15 13.91 -11.68
N LEU A 117 7.05 13.52 -12.31
CA LEU A 117 6.95 12.43 -13.27
C LEU A 117 7.97 12.58 -14.41
N HIS A 118 7.99 13.77 -15.03
CA HIS A 118 8.86 14.02 -16.18
C HIS A 118 10.36 14.03 -15.83
N ARG A 119 10.75 14.10 -14.56
CA ARG A 119 12.17 13.98 -14.16
C ARG A 119 12.75 12.61 -14.49
N ALA A 120 11.93 11.56 -14.49
CA ALA A 120 12.33 10.23 -14.90
C ALA A 120 12.47 10.06 -16.42
N ARG A 121 12.03 11.07 -17.20
CA ARG A 121 11.99 11.10 -18.67
C ARG A 121 11.31 9.85 -19.28
N PRO A 122 10.12 9.45 -18.82
CA PRO A 122 9.47 8.20 -19.23
C PRO A 122 9.24 8.11 -20.75
N VAL A 123 8.95 9.23 -21.42
CA VAL A 123 8.74 9.28 -22.88
C VAL A 123 10.00 8.89 -23.68
N ASN A 124 11.19 9.07 -23.12
CA ASN A 124 12.45 8.73 -23.77
C ASN A 124 12.86 7.26 -23.53
N ARG A 125 12.10 6.52 -22.72
CA ARG A 125 12.41 5.14 -22.37
C ARG A 125 11.88 4.17 -23.41
N THR A 126 12.51 3.00 -23.46
CA THR A 126 12.12 1.91 -24.37
C THR A 126 11.92 0.63 -23.58
N ALA A 127 11.42 -0.43 -24.22
CA ALA A 127 11.31 -1.74 -23.59
C ALA A 127 12.65 -2.29 -23.05
N ARG A 128 13.81 -1.78 -23.53
CA ARG A 128 15.14 -2.18 -23.08
C ARG A 128 15.64 -1.42 -21.85
N ASP A 129 15.06 -0.27 -21.56
CA ASP A 129 15.37 0.57 -20.40
C ASP A 129 14.05 1.17 -19.89
N PRO A 130 13.15 0.34 -19.33
CA PRO A 130 11.89 0.82 -18.81
C PRO A 130 12.11 1.59 -17.51
N VAL A 131 11.20 2.53 -17.21
CA VAL A 131 11.12 3.14 -15.89
C VAL A 131 9.78 2.80 -15.25
N THR A 132 9.84 2.27 -14.03
CA THR A 132 8.65 2.00 -13.23
C THR A 132 8.30 3.22 -12.40
N ILE A 133 7.04 3.66 -12.46
CA ILE A 133 6.58 4.85 -11.74
C ILE A 133 5.53 4.43 -10.71
N TYR A 134 5.79 4.77 -9.44
CA TYR A 134 4.85 4.60 -8.35
C TYR A 134 4.33 5.98 -7.92
N LEU A 135 3.02 6.18 -8.02
CA LEU A 135 2.34 7.39 -7.59
C LEU A 135 1.53 7.10 -6.33
N LEU A 136 2.00 7.60 -5.20
CA LEU A 136 1.35 7.43 -3.90
C LEU A 136 0.67 8.75 -3.51
N ASN A 137 -0.41 9.10 -4.20
CA ASN A 137 -1.23 10.27 -3.90
C ASN A 137 -2.72 10.00 -4.19
N ASP A 138 -3.56 10.94 -3.81
CA ASP A 138 -5.01 10.93 -3.97
C ASP A 138 -5.50 11.78 -5.15
N LEU A 139 -4.61 12.28 -6.01
CA LEU A 139 -5.00 13.11 -7.15
C LEU A 139 -5.59 12.28 -8.29
N ALA A 140 -6.55 12.88 -8.99
CA ALA A 140 -6.98 12.38 -10.29
C ALA A 140 -6.10 13.02 -11.37
N ILE A 141 -5.14 12.25 -11.88
CA ILE A 141 -4.31 12.66 -13.00
C ILE A 141 -4.89 12.12 -14.32
N ASP A 142 -4.68 12.86 -15.40
CA ASP A 142 -5.11 12.53 -16.76
C ASP A 142 -4.17 11.54 -17.48
N ILE A 143 -3.22 10.94 -16.76
CA ILE A 143 -2.30 9.93 -17.30
C ILE A 143 -2.85 8.54 -16.92
N PRO A 144 -3.08 7.65 -17.91
CA PRO A 144 -3.45 6.27 -17.62
C PRO A 144 -2.38 5.55 -16.80
N VAL A 145 -2.78 4.92 -15.70
CA VAL A 145 -1.90 4.08 -14.87
C VAL A 145 -2.09 2.60 -15.20
N ASP A 146 -1.07 1.76 -15.04
CA ASP A 146 -1.19 0.31 -15.31
C ASP A 146 -2.08 -0.42 -14.29
N GLY A 147 -2.31 0.19 -13.13
CA GLY A 147 -3.20 -0.36 -12.11
C GLY A 147 -3.23 0.52 -10.86
N PHE A 148 -4.19 0.25 -9.99
CA PHE A 148 -4.25 0.83 -8.66
C PHE A 148 -3.74 -0.17 -7.64
N ILE A 149 -2.88 0.29 -6.73
CA ILE A 149 -2.44 -0.50 -5.59
C ILE A 149 -3.38 -0.18 -4.43
N ASP A 150 -3.88 -1.21 -3.76
CA ASP A 150 -4.66 -1.07 -2.54
C ASP A 150 -3.84 -0.31 -1.49
N ALA A 151 -4.38 0.80 -0.97
CA ALA A 151 -3.74 1.60 0.04
C ALA A 151 -3.43 0.78 1.31
N ASP A 152 -4.27 -0.20 1.65
CA ASP A 152 -4.02 -1.09 2.79
C ASP A 152 -2.80 -1.97 2.56
N ARG A 153 -2.52 -2.38 1.32
CA ARG A 153 -1.33 -3.18 1.00
C ARG A 153 -0.04 -2.38 1.20
N ILE A 154 -0.09 -1.07 0.93
CA ILE A 154 1.05 -0.16 1.15
C ILE A 154 1.19 0.18 2.63
N ARG A 155 0.06 0.47 3.30
CA ARG A 155 0.04 0.87 4.71
C ARG A 155 0.37 -0.29 5.65
N TYR A 156 0.01 -1.51 5.25
CA TYR A 156 0.16 -2.72 6.04
C TYR A 156 0.89 -3.80 5.21
N PRO A 157 2.22 -3.63 5.00
CA PRO A 157 3.02 -4.61 4.27
C PRO A 157 2.92 -5.98 4.94
N SER A 158 2.92 -7.04 4.13
CA SER A 158 2.88 -8.39 4.69
C SER A 158 4.16 -8.71 5.46
N PRO A 159 4.13 -9.67 6.40
CA PRO A 159 5.36 -10.18 6.99
C PRO A 159 6.39 -10.63 5.97
N ARG A 160 5.94 -11.17 4.83
CA ARG A 160 6.80 -11.53 3.70
C ARG A 160 7.46 -10.29 3.10
N ASP A 161 6.69 -9.24 2.84
CA ASP A 161 7.21 -7.99 2.24
C ASP A 161 8.24 -7.35 3.16
N LEU A 162 8.00 -7.33 4.48
CA LEU A 162 8.95 -6.83 5.47
C LEU A 162 10.27 -7.64 5.46
N MET A 163 10.17 -8.97 5.45
CA MET A 163 11.36 -9.83 5.41
C MET A 163 12.15 -9.69 4.09
N LEU A 164 11.46 -9.59 2.95
CA LEU A 164 12.10 -9.36 1.65
C LEU A 164 12.73 -7.96 1.57
N ALA A 165 12.06 -6.95 2.13
CA ALA A 165 12.57 -5.58 2.17
C ALA A 165 13.85 -5.48 3.01
N GLU A 166 13.88 -6.16 4.16
CA GLU A 166 15.01 -6.13 5.08
C GLU A 166 16.19 -6.97 4.58
N GLY A 167 16.01 -8.29 4.45
CA GLY A 167 17.10 -9.23 4.17
C GLY A 167 17.03 -9.93 2.83
N GLY A 168 16.03 -9.64 1.99
CA GLY A 168 15.88 -10.30 0.68
C GLY A 168 15.43 -11.76 0.75
N VAL A 169 15.17 -12.31 1.95
CA VAL A 169 14.72 -13.68 2.17
C VAL A 169 13.50 -13.70 3.10
N ALA A 170 12.38 -14.23 2.62
CA ALA A 170 11.18 -14.46 3.43
C ALA A 170 11.07 -15.92 3.86
N PHE A 171 11.08 -16.14 5.18
CA PHE A 171 10.93 -17.45 5.77
C PHE A 171 9.47 -17.84 5.92
N ALA A 172 9.15 -19.09 5.58
CA ALA A 172 7.81 -19.61 5.74
C ALA A 172 7.44 -19.83 7.22
N THR A 173 8.41 -20.27 8.04
CA THR A 173 8.15 -20.62 9.43
C THR A 173 8.49 -19.46 10.37
N ALA A 174 7.57 -19.19 11.30
CA ALA A 174 7.74 -18.10 12.26
C ALA A 174 8.98 -18.22 13.15
N ALA A 175 9.45 -19.46 13.41
CA ALA A 175 10.67 -19.70 14.17
C ALA A 175 11.92 -19.18 13.44
N SER A 176 12.07 -19.51 12.16
CA SER A 176 13.20 -19.05 11.34
C SER A 176 13.11 -17.57 11.03
N ALA A 177 11.91 -17.05 10.76
CA ALA A 177 11.71 -15.62 10.56
C ALA A 177 12.09 -14.78 11.79
N SER A 178 11.75 -15.23 13.01
CA SER A 178 12.09 -14.51 14.24
C SER A 178 13.58 -14.61 14.60
N LEU A 179 14.26 -15.68 14.19
CA LEU A 179 15.72 -15.78 14.30
C LEU A 179 16.43 -14.87 13.30
N ALA A 180 15.96 -14.83 12.06
CA ALA A 180 16.55 -14.02 10.99
C ALA A 180 16.32 -12.52 11.18
N TYR A 181 15.15 -12.14 11.68
CA TYR A 181 14.74 -10.74 11.82
C TYR A 181 14.25 -10.46 13.25
N PRO A 182 15.11 -10.57 14.28
CA PRO A 182 14.70 -10.41 15.68
C PRO A 182 14.24 -8.98 16.01
N HIS A 183 14.72 -7.98 15.25
CA HIS A 183 14.32 -6.59 15.38
C HIS A 183 12.93 -6.30 14.78
N ILE A 184 12.45 -7.14 13.86
CA ILE A 184 11.08 -7.08 13.31
C ILE A 184 10.15 -7.99 14.14
N TRP A 185 10.64 -9.17 14.53
CA TRP A 185 9.87 -10.21 15.19
C TRP A 185 10.55 -10.62 16.50
N ALA A 186 10.25 -9.88 17.57
CA ALA A 186 10.81 -10.17 18.90
C ALA A 186 10.52 -11.60 19.38
N THR A 187 9.38 -12.19 18.98
CA THR A 187 9.08 -13.60 19.30
C THR A 187 8.40 -14.35 18.15
N PRO A 188 8.61 -15.69 18.04
CA PRO A 188 7.88 -16.53 17.09
C PRO A 188 6.37 -16.62 17.37
N GLY A 189 5.94 -16.32 18.59
CA GLY A 189 4.52 -16.29 18.96
C GLY A 189 3.81 -15.07 18.37
N HIS A 190 4.47 -13.91 18.39
CA HIS A 190 3.97 -12.67 17.81
C HIS A 190 3.74 -12.81 16.31
N LEU A 191 4.74 -13.31 15.57
CA LEU A 191 4.62 -13.51 14.12
C LEU A 191 3.49 -14.49 13.75
N ARG A 192 3.30 -15.56 14.53
CA ARG A 192 2.15 -16.48 14.33
C ARG A 192 0.80 -15.77 14.53
N LYS A 193 0.69 -14.89 15.53
CA LYS A 193 -0.52 -14.08 15.76
C LYS A 193 -0.77 -13.14 14.58
N VAL A 194 0.26 -12.43 14.10
CA VAL A 194 0.17 -11.52 12.95
C VAL A 194 -0.27 -12.27 11.68
N MET A 195 0.36 -13.40 11.37
CA MET A 195 -0.03 -14.23 10.22
C MET A 195 -1.47 -14.76 10.34
N PHE A 196 -1.90 -15.17 11.53
CA PHE A 196 -3.26 -15.66 11.78
C PHE A 196 -4.32 -14.57 11.60
N MET A 197 -4.11 -13.39 12.19
CA MET A 197 -5.06 -12.27 12.09
C MET A 197 -5.21 -11.80 10.64
N ARG A 198 -4.11 -11.74 9.88
CA ARG A 198 -4.13 -11.32 8.49
C ARG A 198 -4.88 -12.29 7.58
N ARG A 199 -4.67 -13.59 7.76
CA ARG A 199 -5.44 -14.62 7.04
C ARG A 199 -6.94 -14.49 7.30
N ARG A 200 -7.31 -14.23 8.55
CA ARG A 200 -8.72 -14.01 8.93
C ARG A 200 -9.30 -12.77 8.24
N ALA A 201 -8.55 -11.67 8.17
CA ALA A 201 -8.96 -10.47 7.46
C ALA A 201 -9.09 -10.70 5.94
N GLU A 202 -8.19 -11.49 5.34
CA GLU A 202 -8.25 -11.88 3.92
C GLU A 202 -9.46 -12.80 3.63
N GLU A 203 -9.81 -13.70 4.56
CA GLU A 203 -11.00 -14.54 4.51
C GLU A 203 -12.30 -13.70 4.67
N GLU A 204 -12.33 -12.74 5.58
CA GLU A 204 -13.46 -11.82 5.80
C GLU A 204 -13.67 -10.87 4.60
N ARG A 205 -12.60 -10.47 3.90
CA ARG A 205 -12.65 -9.68 2.65
C ARG A 205 -13.00 -10.52 1.41
N GLY A 206 -13.20 -11.83 1.55
CA GLY A 206 -13.53 -12.73 0.45
C GLY A 206 -12.39 -12.95 -0.56
N VAL A 207 -11.15 -12.62 -0.19
CA VAL A 207 -9.96 -12.74 -1.05
C VAL A 207 -9.41 -14.16 -1.05
N ILE A 208 -9.74 -14.97 -0.04
CA ILE A 208 -9.34 -16.38 0.06
C ILE A 208 -10.58 -17.27 0.10
N GLY A 209 -10.64 -18.26 -0.79
CA GLY A 209 -11.68 -19.29 -0.82
C GLY A 209 -11.83 -19.97 0.56
N ALA A 210 -13.04 -19.93 1.08
CA ALA A 210 -13.42 -20.36 2.42
C ALA A 210 -12.77 -21.70 2.85
N ILE A 211 -11.97 -21.66 3.92
CA ILE A 211 -11.61 -22.87 4.69
C ILE A 211 -12.18 -22.72 6.09
N SER A 212 -13.23 -23.49 6.33
CA SER A 212 -14.02 -23.65 7.56
C SER A 212 -13.24 -23.47 8.87
N VAL A 213 -13.87 -22.70 9.76
CA VAL A 213 -13.50 -22.42 11.15
C VAL A 213 -13.84 -23.63 12.03
N THR A 214 -13.11 -24.72 11.90
CA THR A 214 -13.06 -25.76 12.96
C THR A 214 -11.87 -26.71 12.75
N SER A 215 -11.07 -26.86 13.81
CA SER A 215 -9.98 -27.84 14.00
C SER A 215 -8.53 -27.46 13.62
N THR A 216 -7.84 -26.91 14.64
CA THR A 216 -6.58 -27.35 15.27
C THR A 216 -5.32 -27.79 14.50
N TYR A 217 -4.22 -27.13 14.86
CA TYR A 217 -2.86 -27.67 15.11
C TYR A 217 -2.02 -28.31 14.00
N ASN A 218 -2.51 -28.49 12.77
CA ASN A 218 -1.68 -29.10 11.69
C ASN A 218 -1.75 -28.41 10.31
N LYS A 219 -2.20 -27.15 10.24
CA LYS A 219 -2.31 -26.38 8.98
C LYS A 219 -1.63 -25.01 9.01
N LEU A 220 -0.60 -24.86 9.84
CA LEU A 220 0.27 -23.67 9.90
C LEU A 220 1.42 -23.71 8.87
N SER A 221 1.41 -24.68 7.95
CA SER A 221 2.35 -24.73 6.83
C SER A 221 1.80 -23.90 5.68
N ILE A 222 2.65 -23.07 5.09
CA ILE A 222 2.41 -22.26 3.89
C ILE A 222 2.22 -23.18 2.69
N GLY A 223 1.07 -23.86 2.63
CA GLY A 223 0.79 -24.88 1.63
C GLY A 223 -0.46 -24.64 0.80
N ALA A 224 -1.36 -23.72 1.18
CA ALA A 224 -2.65 -23.59 0.48
C ALA A 224 -3.26 -22.18 0.45
N GLY A 225 -2.49 -21.14 0.79
CA GLY A 225 -2.96 -19.74 0.78
C GLY A 225 -2.33 -18.83 -0.26
N ASN A 226 -1.28 -19.28 -0.96
CA ASN A 226 -0.57 -18.47 -1.95
C ASN A 226 -1.12 -18.65 -3.37
N ALA A 227 -2.44 -18.73 -3.52
CA ALA A 227 -3.05 -18.27 -4.78
C ALA A 227 -3.25 -16.76 -4.66
N VAL A 228 -2.16 -16.03 -4.42
CA VAL A 228 -2.08 -14.65 -4.89
C VAL A 228 -1.59 -14.81 -6.33
N PRO A 229 -2.46 -14.63 -7.34
CA PRO A 229 -1.98 -14.50 -8.71
C PRO A 229 -1.05 -13.28 -8.70
N GLU A 230 0.16 -13.43 -9.26
CA GLU A 230 1.35 -12.56 -9.07
C GLU A 230 2.26 -12.97 -7.89
N ILE A 231 2.90 -14.13 -8.04
CA ILE A 231 4.33 -14.23 -7.68
C ILE A 231 4.99 -13.05 -8.39
N ALA A 232 5.47 -12.04 -7.64
CA ALA A 232 6.28 -10.97 -8.21
C ALA A 232 7.37 -11.62 -9.09
N ASP A 233 7.35 -11.32 -10.39
CA ASP A 233 8.26 -11.91 -11.37
C ASP A 233 9.70 -11.92 -10.83
N GLY A 234 10.17 -13.12 -10.41
CA GLY A 234 11.55 -13.35 -9.99
C GLY A 234 11.80 -13.96 -8.60
N LEU A 235 10.82 -14.10 -7.71
CA LEU A 235 11.07 -14.77 -6.41
C LEU A 235 11.27 -16.28 -6.58
N ILE A 236 12.32 -16.83 -5.97
CA ILE A 236 12.66 -18.26 -6.07
C ILE A 236 12.40 -18.96 -4.73
N ARG A 237 11.71 -20.11 -4.79
CA ARG A 237 11.46 -20.96 -3.63
C ARG A 237 12.65 -21.87 -3.37
N VAL A 238 13.08 -21.93 -2.11
CA VAL A 238 14.10 -22.86 -1.61
C VAL A 238 13.58 -23.64 -0.41
N ARG A 239 14.15 -24.82 -0.17
CA ARG A 239 13.88 -25.61 1.04
C ARG A 239 15.16 -25.85 1.80
N PHE A 240 15.08 -25.83 3.11
CA PHE A 240 16.25 -25.99 3.96
C PHE A 240 15.89 -26.71 5.25
N GLN A 241 16.91 -27.21 5.94
CA GLN A 241 16.79 -27.77 7.28
C GLN A 241 17.93 -27.22 8.12
N ARG A 242 17.60 -26.57 9.23
CA ARG A 242 18.58 -26.06 10.19
C ARG A 242 19.24 -27.21 10.95
N GLN A 243 20.48 -27.01 11.33
CA GLN A 243 21.23 -27.97 12.14
C GLN A 243 20.66 -28.01 13.57
N GLY A 244 20.10 -29.15 13.97
CA GLY A 244 19.60 -29.34 15.33
C GLY A 244 18.72 -30.57 15.49
N PRO A 245 18.55 -31.08 16.73
CA PRO A 245 17.72 -32.25 16.98
C PRO A 245 16.24 -31.94 16.71
N LYS A 246 15.58 -32.83 15.96
CA LYS A 246 14.13 -32.80 15.67
C LYS A 246 13.63 -31.59 14.86
N LEU A 247 14.50 -30.90 14.12
CA LEU A 247 14.08 -29.83 13.21
C LEU A 247 13.57 -30.40 11.89
N HIS A 248 12.46 -29.87 11.38
CA HIS A 248 11.86 -30.28 10.11
C HIS A 248 12.42 -29.47 8.94
N ARG A 249 12.16 -29.94 7.72
CA ARG A 249 12.43 -29.16 6.51
C ARG A 249 11.46 -27.99 6.44
N GLU A 250 11.99 -26.81 6.17
CA GLU A 250 11.29 -25.54 6.09
C GLU A 250 11.42 -24.96 4.68
N GLU A 251 10.54 -24.02 4.33
CA GLU A 251 10.58 -23.32 3.04
C GLU A 251 10.96 -21.85 3.24
N ALA A 252 11.62 -21.26 2.24
CA ALA A 252 11.85 -19.83 2.14
C ALA A 252 11.73 -19.38 0.69
N TYR A 253 11.51 -18.08 0.51
CA TYR A 253 11.48 -17.41 -0.78
C TYR A 253 12.52 -16.31 -0.76
N TYR A 254 13.34 -16.20 -1.80
CA TYR A 254 14.36 -15.16 -1.89
C TYR A 254 14.27 -14.37 -3.18
N ASP A 255 14.74 -13.12 -3.13
CA ASP A 255 14.91 -12.27 -4.31
C ASP A 255 16.33 -12.42 -4.88
N PRO A 256 16.50 -13.03 -6.08
CA PRO A 256 17.81 -13.22 -6.69
C PRO A 256 18.50 -11.91 -7.06
N ARG A 257 17.79 -10.78 -7.10
CA ARG A 257 18.38 -9.45 -7.33
C ARG A 257 19.10 -8.89 -6.10
N ARG A 258 18.78 -9.41 -4.91
CA ARG A 258 19.36 -8.98 -3.64
C ARG A 258 20.27 -10.03 -3.02
N VAL A 259 20.05 -11.30 -3.34
CA VAL A 259 20.76 -12.43 -2.76
C VAL A 259 21.34 -13.28 -3.89
N GLU A 260 22.67 -13.21 -4.04
CA GLU A 260 23.41 -14.01 -5.03
C GLU A 260 23.49 -15.49 -4.61
N ASP A 261 23.90 -15.76 -3.36
CA ASP A 261 23.95 -17.10 -2.78
C ASP A 261 22.84 -17.28 -1.73
N PRO A 262 21.73 -17.97 -2.07
CA PRO A 262 20.63 -18.16 -1.15
C PRO A 262 20.99 -19.07 0.04
N ARG A 263 21.93 -20.01 -0.15
CA ARG A 263 22.34 -20.91 0.94
C ARG A 263 23.16 -20.15 1.96
N ALA A 264 24.19 -19.44 1.52
CA ALA A 264 25.03 -18.64 2.40
C ALA A 264 24.23 -17.55 3.13
N ALA A 265 23.29 -16.90 2.44
CA ALA A 265 22.43 -15.89 3.03
C ALA A 265 21.53 -16.48 4.13
N ILE A 266 20.91 -17.64 3.88
CA ILE A 266 20.09 -18.31 4.90
C ILE A 266 20.96 -18.78 6.08
N GLU A 267 22.13 -19.37 5.82
CA GLU A 267 23.06 -19.80 6.88
C GLU A 267 23.51 -18.62 7.76
N ALA A 268 23.74 -17.44 7.18
CA ALA A 268 24.08 -16.23 7.92
C ALA A 268 22.93 -15.73 8.82
N MET A 269 21.67 -15.90 8.39
CA MET A 269 20.50 -15.42 9.11
C MET A 269 20.03 -16.37 10.21
N VAL A 270 20.02 -17.69 9.96
CA VAL A 270 19.41 -18.67 10.88
C VAL A 270 20.40 -19.69 11.46
N GLY A 271 21.67 -19.58 11.10
CA GLY A 271 22.73 -20.52 11.50
C GLY A 271 22.90 -21.69 10.53
N PRO A 272 23.81 -22.63 10.84
CA PRO A 272 24.23 -23.69 9.92
C PRO A 272 23.07 -24.60 9.50
N LEU A 273 23.08 -25.01 8.23
CA LEU A 273 22.08 -25.89 7.64
C LEU A 273 22.59 -27.34 7.57
N SER A 274 21.75 -28.30 7.96
CA SER A 274 22.01 -29.73 7.75
C SER A 274 21.63 -30.21 6.36
N TRP A 275 20.75 -29.48 5.67
CA TRP A 275 20.27 -29.81 4.33
C TRP A 275 19.73 -28.55 3.63
N PHE A 276 19.93 -28.46 2.31
CA PHE A 276 19.47 -27.35 1.47
C PHE A 276 19.12 -27.87 0.06
N GLU A 277 17.99 -27.41 -0.48
CA GLU A 277 17.51 -27.67 -1.84
C GLU A 277 17.11 -26.31 -2.45
N GLY A 278 17.89 -25.86 -3.43
CA GLY A 278 17.72 -24.59 -4.14
C GLY A 278 18.38 -24.64 -5.52
N PRO A 279 18.31 -23.55 -6.30
CA PRO A 279 18.95 -23.51 -7.61
C PRO A 279 20.46 -23.73 -7.50
N GLU A 280 21.03 -24.50 -8.43
CA GLU A 280 22.49 -24.69 -8.52
C GLU A 280 23.14 -23.34 -8.84
N ILE A 281 24.02 -22.89 -7.95
CA ILE A 281 24.86 -21.72 -8.19
C ILE A 281 25.89 -22.17 -9.23
N LYS A 282 25.85 -21.59 -10.44
CA LYS A 282 26.98 -21.68 -11.35
C LYS A 282 28.12 -20.89 -10.73
N THR A 283 29.04 -21.58 -10.09
CA THR A 283 30.38 -21.05 -9.84
C THR A 283 31.01 -20.87 -11.21
N ASP A 284 30.99 -19.65 -11.75
CA ASP A 284 31.79 -19.29 -12.91
C ASP A 284 33.26 -19.27 -12.48
N ASP A 285 33.83 -20.47 -12.24
CA ASP A 285 35.25 -20.70 -12.41
C ASP A 285 35.52 -20.70 -13.92
N GLU A 286 36.49 -19.87 -14.32
CA GLU A 286 36.94 -19.58 -15.69
C GLU A 286 36.14 -18.51 -16.44
N THR A 287 36.51 -17.25 -16.17
CA THR A 287 36.32 -16.14 -17.11
C THR A 287 37.16 -16.40 -18.37
N GLU A 288 36.66 -17.22 -19.30
CA GLU A 288 37.05 -17.13 -20.69
C GLU A 288 36.51 -15.81 -21.22
N ILE A 289 37.40 -14.83 -21.36
CA ILE A 289 37.14 -13.58 -22.09
C ILE A 289 36.99 -13.97 -23.57
N ALA A 290 35.78 -14.39 -23.96
CA ALA A 290 35.38 -14.46 -25.34
C ALA A 290 35.07 -13.03 -25.80
N ALA A 291 36.11 -12.39 -26.34
CA ALA A 291 36.02 -11.12 -27.04
C ALA A 291 34.94 -11.20 -28.15
N LEU A 292 33.83 -10.52 -27.96
CA LEU A 292 32.92 -10.20 -29.07
C LEU A 292 33.50 -9.01 -29.84
N PRO A 293 33.55 -9.07 -31.18
CA PRO A 293 34.27 -8.11 -31.99
C PRO A 293 33.60 -6.74 -31.97
N MET A 294 34.41 -5.70 -31.77
CA MET A 294 34.05 -4.33 -32.11
C MET A 294 33.68 -4.25 -33.60
N ALA A 295 32.38 -4.14 -33.89
CA ALA A 295 31.91 -3.72 -35.20
C ALA A 295 31.75 -2.19 -35.22
N VAL A 296 32.74 -1.53 -35.81
CA VAL A 296 32.62 -0.16 -36.34
C VAL A 296 31.96 -0.26 -37.72
N GLY A 297 30.91 0.54 -37.96
CA GLY A 297 30.23 0.73 -39.25
C GLY A 297 28.79 1.18 -39.01
N SER A 298 28.52 2.50 -38.99
CA SER A 298 28.10 3.32 -40.15
C SER A 298 26.81 2.83 -40.82
N ASP A 299 25.83 3.75 -40.85
CA ASP A 299 24.59 3.75 -41.65
C ASP A 299 23.44 2.84 -41.19
N LEU A 300 22.51 3.44 -40.44
CA LEU A 300 21.08 3.36 -40.73
C LEU A 300 20.34 4.53 -40.06
N ALA A 301 19.92 5.48 -40.89
CA ALA A 301 19.05 6.60 -40.58
C ALA A 301 17.68 6.14 -40.03
N PRO A 302 16.97 6.99 -39.27
CA PRO A 302 15.79 6.60 -38.51
C PRO A 302 14.57 6.41 -39.44
N GLN A 303 13.91 5.25 -39.36
CA GLN A 303 12.55 5.13 -39.87
C GLN A 303 11.60 5.85 -38.90
N ILE A 304 11.29 7.09 -39.25
CA ILE A 304 10.19 7.88 -38.70
C ILE A 304 8.90 7.18 -39.12
N SER A 305 8.29 6.41 -38.21
CA SER A 305 6.88 6.04 -38.35
C SER A 305 6.02 7.28 -38.06
N GLN A 306 5.21 7.63 -39.04
CA GLN A 306 4.40 8.85 -39.11
C GLN A 306 3.38 8.97 -37.96
N PRO A 307 2.96 10.20 -37.59
CA PRO A 307 1.91 10.40 -36.60
C PRO A 307 0.58 9.82 -37.10
N ILE A 308 -0.03 8.95 -36.29
CA ILE A 308 -1.43 8.55 -36.49
C ILE A 308 -2.29 9.78 -36.21
N VAL A 309 -2.76 10.43 -37.28
CA VAL A 309 -3.80 11.46 -37.22
C VAL A 309 -5.14 10.73 -37.05
N VAL A 310 -5.68 10.69 -35.84
CA VAL A 310 -7.08 10.32 -35.64
C VAL A 310 -7.93 11.54 -36.01
N ARG A 311 -8.58 11.48 -37.18
CA ARG A 311 -9.66 12.38 -37.57
C ARG A 311 -10.85 12.17 -36.64
N ILE A 312 -11.23 13.21 -35.90
CA ILE A 312 -12.53 13.28 -35.23
C ILE A 312 -13.56 13.55 -36.33
N GLU A 313 -14.34 12.54 -36.70
CA GLU A 313 -15.60 12.76 -37.41
C GLU A 313 -16.70 13.03 -36.37
N GLU A 314 -17.20 14.26 -36.37
CA GLU A 314 -18.45 14.62 -35.72
C GLU A 314 -19.59 13.74 -36.25
N ARG A 315 -20.23 12.97 -35.38
CA ARG A 315 -21.60 12.52 -35.59
C ARG A 315 -22.44 12.80 -34.37
N ALA A 316 -23.12 13.95 -34.43
CA ALA A 316 -24.34 14.18 -33.71
C ALA A 316 -25.38 13.09 -34.06
N LYS A 317 -25.90 12.41 -33.03
CA LYS A 317 -27.28 11.90 -33.03
C LYS A 317 -27.84 11.99 -31.61
N ALA A 318 -28.71 12.97 -31.45
CA ALA A 318 -29.65 13.06 -30.34
C ALA A 318 -30.54 11.80 -30.32
N GLN A 319 -30.73 11.23 -29.14
CA GLN A 319 -31.96 10.51 -28.79
C GLN A 319 -32.29 10.78 -27.34
N SER A 320 -33.31 11.60 -27.17
CA SER A 320 -34.07 11.85 -25.96
C SER A 320 -34.64 10.55 -25.38
N PHE A 321 -34.51 10.36 -24.07
CA PHE A 321 -35.53 9.64 -23.30
C PHE A 321 -35.74 10.34 -21.97
N ALA A 322 -36.88 11.00 -21.86
CA ALA A 322 -37.42 11.53 -20.63
C ALA A 322 -38.25 10.46 -19.94
N GLY A 323 -38.20 10.43 -18.61
CA GLY A 323 -39.27 9.93 -17.75
C GLY A 323 -39.12 8.49 -17.25
N ALA A 324 -38.84 8.34 -15.96
CA ALA A 324 -39.80 7.76 -15.00
C ALA A 324 -39.19 7.75 -13.59
N ILE A 325 -39.72 8.64 -12.75
CA ILE A 325 -39.72 8.53 -11.30
C ILE A 325 -40.50 7.26 -10.93
N VAL A 326 -39.91 6.35 -10.13
CA VAL A 326 -40.68 5.35 -9.38
C VAL A 326 -40.16 5.29 -7.94
N LEU A 327 -40.93 5.95 -7.09
CA LEU A 327 -41.11 5.70 -5.67
C LEU A 327 -41.71 4.29 -5.48
N GLY A 328 -41.29 3.54 -4.46
CA GLY A 328 -41.91 2.25 -4.09
C GLY A 328 -41.07 1.51 -3.05
N VAL A 329 -41.17 1.85 -1.76
CA VAL A 329 -42.12 1.30 -0.77
C VAL A 329 -41.76 -0.12 -0.32
N MET A 330 -41.27 -0.13 0.92
CA MET A 330 -41.31 -1.17 1.96
C MET A 330 -42.33 -2.30 1.73
N ALA A 331 -41.87 -3.54 1.86
CA ALA A 331 -42.70 -4.67 2.22
C ALA A 331 -42.07 -5.42 3.40
N ALA A 332 -42.74 -5.32 4.54
CA ALA A 332 -42.51 -6.06 5.75
C ALA A 332 -42.71 -7.56 5.52
N ILE A 333 -41.85 -8.38 6.11
CA ILE A 333 -42.11 -9.81 6.31
C ILE A 333 -42.24 -9.99 7.82
N GLU A 334 -43.48 -10.23 8.24
CA GLU A 334 -43.86 -10.59 9.61
C GLU A 334 -43.29 -11.97 9.97
N ALA A 335 -42.66 -12.05 11.15
CA ALA A 335 -42.24 -13.30 11.76
C ALA A 335 -43.39 -13.88 12.62
N PRO A 336 -43.56 -15.21 12.68
CA PRO A 336 -44.55 -15.82 13.57
C PRO A 336 -44.05 -15.92 15.01
N ASP A 337 -45.01 -15.80 15.91
CA ASP A 337 -44.90 -15.69 17.36
C ASP A 337 -44.14 -16.82 18.07
N GLY A 338 -43.41 -16.43 19.13
CA GLY A 338 -43.54 -17.09 20.43
C GLY A 338 -42.52 -18.19 20.78
N VAL A 339 -41.33 -17.80 21.24
CA VAL A 339 -40.64 -18.45 22.37
C VAL A 339 -39.94 -17.38 23.20
N GLY A 340 -40.47 -17.12 24.39
CA GLY A 340 -39.89 -16.17 25.34
C GLY A 340 -38.59 -16.69 25.95
N ILE A 341 -37.57 -15.83 25.99
CA ILE A 341 -36.39 -15.93 26.85
C ILE A 341 -36.35 -14.62 27.65
N PRO A 342 -36.22 -14.66 28.99
CA PRO A 342 -36.55 -13.54 29.86
C PRO A 342 -35.64 -12.33 29.66
N ALA A 343 -36.26 -11.15 29.76
CA ALA A 343 -35.63 -9.85 29.80
C ALA A 343 -34.62 -9.78 30.94
N ASN A 344 -33.35 -9.56 30.59
CA ASN A 344 -32.42 -8.91 31.49
C ASN A 344 -32.51 -7.42 31.20
N ASP A 345 -33.20 -6.71 32.09
CA ASP A 345 -33.18 -5.25 32.18
C ASP A 345 -31.73 -4.80 32.37
N PHE A 346 -31.14 -4.25 31.31
CA PHE A 346 -30.06 -3.30 31.39
C PHE A 346 -30.51 -2.08 30.61
N GLU A 347 -30.65 -0.95 31.30
CA GLU A 347 -30.98 0.36 30.76
C GLU A 347 -30.23 0.61 29.45
N GLU A 348 -30.99 0.85 28.37
CA GLU A 348 -30.47 1.31 27.09
C GLU A 348 -29.93 2.74 27.24
N THR A 349 -28.64 2.86 27.53
CA THR A 349 -27.90 4.05 27.14
C THR A 349 -27.59 3.94 25.65
N GLY A 350 -28.16 4.86 24.87
CA GLY A 350 -28.00 4.96 23.42
C GLY A 350 -26.59 5.36 23.00
N GLU A 351 -25.62 4.47 23.20
CA GLU A 351 -24.30 4.56 22.58
C GLU A 351 -24.30 3.74 21.30
N ASP A 352 -23.98 4.38 20.18
CA ASP A 352 -23.81 3.73 18.88
C ASP A 352 -22.80 2.57 19.01
N LYS A 353 -23.34 1.35 18.99
CA LYS A 353 -22.56 0.11 19.07
C LYS A 353 -21.79 -0.05 17.77
N ILE A 354 -20.47 0.06 17.84
CA ILE A 354 -19.57 -0.01 16.69
C ILE A 354 -18.73 -1.28 16.76
N HIS A 355 -18.59 -1.93 15.60
CA HIS A 355 -17.63 -3.01 15.44
C HIS A 355 -16.23 -2.42 15.26
N ILE A 356 -15.29 -2.83 16.12
CA ILE A 356 -13.91 -2.38 16.02
C ILE A 356 -13.19 -3.28 15.00
N PRO A 357 -12.66 -2.72 13.90
CA PRO A 357 -12.00 -3.48 12.86
C PRO A 357 -10.82 -4.32 13.40
N ALA A 358 -10.68 -5.56 12.93
CA ALA A 358 -9.65 -6.49 13.40
C ALA A 358 -8.21 -6.03 13.10
N ASP A 359 -8.02 -5.25 12.04
CA ASP A 359 -6.78 -4.59 11.66
C ASP A 359 -6.39 -3.48 12.64
N LEU A 360 -7.36 -2.73 13.17
CA LEU A 360 -7.09 -1.74 14.22
C LEU A 360 -6.63 -2.43 15.51
N TRP A 361 -7.23 -3.56 15.89
CA TRP A 361 -6.76 -4.37 17.01
C TRP A 361 -5.32 -4.87 16.82
N ALA A 362 -4.97 -5.32 15.61
CA ALA A 362 -3.62 -5.73 15.30
C ALA A 362 -2.62 -4.57 15.48
N GLN A 363 -2.98 -3.36 15.02
CA GLN A 363 -2.16 -2.16 15.17
C GLN A 363 -1.98 -1.72 16.62
N VAL A 364 -3.05 -1.73 17.41
CA VAL A 364 -2.99 -1.41 18.84
C VAL A 364 -1.98 -2.31 19.54
N TRP A 365 -2.01 -3.62 19.25
CA TRP A 365 -1.10 -4.56 19.91
C TRP A 365 0.32 -4.58 19.34
N MET A 366 0.52 -4.24 18.06
CA MET A 366 1.85 -3.96 17.52
C MET A 366 2.46 -2.74 18.22
N THR A 367 1.70 -1.64 18.26
CA THR A 367 2.09 -0.38 18.91
C THR A 367 2.41 -0.57 20.39
N ALA A 368 1.58 -1.34 21.10
CA ALA A 368 1.81 -1.66 22.50
C ALA A 368 3.07 -2.50 22.70
N SER A 369 3.33 -3.45 21.82
CA SER A 369 4.53 -4.27 21.85
C SER A 369 5.79 -3.43 21.63
N ASP A 370 5.81 -2.60 20.59
CA ASP A 370 6.96 -1.75 20.24
C ASP A 370 7.28 -0.73 21.34
N SER A 371 6.25 -0.28 22.04
CA SER A 371 6.36 0.67 23.16
C SER A 371 6.50 -0.01 24.53
N ALA A 372 6.59 -1.34 24.58
CA ALA A 372 6.58 -2.14 25.82
C ALA A 372 5.39 -1.82 26.77
N HIS A 373 4.25 -1.43 26.22
CA HIS A 373 3.01 -1.15 26.95
C HIS A 373 2.23 -2.44 27.24
N SER A 374 1.74 -2.59 28.48
CA SER A 374 0.86 -3.70 28.85
C SER A 374 -0.56 -3.50 28.33
N HIS A 375 -1.37 -4.56 28.35
CA HIS A 375 -2.80 -4.45 28.02
C HIS A 375 -3.55 -3.48 28.97
N GLU A 376 -3.12 -3.39 30.24
CA GLU A 376 -3.67 -2.40 31.18
C GLU A 376 -3.33 -0.99 30.76
N HIS A 377 -2.12 -0.75 30.27
CA HIS A 377 -1.71 0.56 29.76
C HIS A 377 -2.55 0.99 28.55
N VAL A 378 -2.85 0.07 27.63
CA VAL A 378 -3.75 0.34 26.49
C VAL A 378 -5.16 0.68 26.96
N ALA A 379 -5.69 -0.10 27.90
CA ALA A 379 -7.02 0.12 28.47
C ALA A 379 -7.13 1.49 29.15
N GLU A 380 -6.12 1.86 29.95
CA GLU A 380 -6.00 3.16 30.61
C GLU A 380 -5.94 4.30 29.58
N ARG A 381 -5.13 4.17 28.53
CA ARG A 381 -5.02 5.15 27.44
C ARG A 381 -6.32 5.34 26.66
N CYS A 382 -7.13 4.30 26.57
CA CYS A 382 -8.43 4.33 25.90
C CYS A 382 -9.59 4.63 26.86
N ASN A 383 -9.31 4.97 28.12
CA ASN A 383 -10.29 5.27 29.17
C ASN A 383 -11.35 4.17 29.36
N VAL A 384 -10.94 2.90 29.26
CA VAL A 384 -11.79 1.73 29.48
C VAL A 384 -11.16 0.75 30.46
N SER A 385 -11.96 -0.08 31.13
CA SER A 385 -11.42 -1.15 31.97
C SER A 385 -10.81 -2.27 31.10
N LEU A 386 -9.77 -2.94 31.61
CA LEU A 386 -9.16 -4.09 30.94
C LEU A 386 -10.19 -5.16 30.57
N ALA A 387 -11.10 -5.48 31.49
CA ALA A 387 -12.16 -6.46 31.26
C ALA A 387 -13.11 -6.04 30.13
N HIS A 388 -13.39 -4.74 30.01
CA HIS A 388 -14.21 -4.21 28.93
C HIS A 388 -13.48 -4.29 27.58
N LEU A 389 -12.21 -3.87 27.55
CA LEU A 389 -11.34 -3.96 26.37
C LEU A 389 -11.23 -5.41 25.87
N SER A 390 -10.92 -6.36 26.76
CA SER A 390 -10.80 -7.79 26.40
C SER A 390 -12.12 -8.42 25.95
N ASN A 391 -13.26 -7.95 26.46
CA ASN A 391 -14.56 -8.45 26.01
C ASN A 391 -14.93 -7.95 24.61
N ILE A 392 -14.51 -6.74 24.25
CA ILE A 392 -14.73 -6.19 22.91
C ILE A 392 -13.77 -6.83 21.91
N GLU A 393 -12.49 -7.00 22.28
CA GLU A 393 -11.49 -7.72 21.48
C GLU A 393 -11.95 -9.16 21.19
N ALA A 394 -12.51 -9.85 22.18
CA ALA A 394 -13.04 -11.20 22.02
C ALA A 394 -14.37 -11.28 21.24
N GLY A 395 -14.90 -10.15 20.76
CA GLY A 395 -16.19 -10.07 20.08
C GLY A 395 -17.39 -10.39 20.98
N ARG A 396 -17.21 -10.41 22.30
CA ARG A 396 -18.27 -10.68 23.29
C ARG A 396 -19.11 -9.44 23.61
N ARG A 397 -18.62 -8.24 23.26
CA ARG A 397 -19.32 -6.96 23.36
C ARG A 397 -18.98 -6.09 22.15
N SER A 398 -19.90 -5.23 21.75
CA SER A 398 -19.64 -4.17 20.77
C SER A 398 -18.83 -3.05 21.43
N GLY A 399 -17.99 -2.37 20.63
CA GLY A 399 -17.30 -1.16 21.07
C GLY A 399 -18.18 0.08 20.97
N THR A 400 -17.67 1.19 21.48
CA THR A 400 -18.27 2.52 21.36
C THR A 400 -17.44 3.37 20.40
N ALA A 401 -18.02 4.44 19.87
CA ALA A 401 -17.30 5.42 19.05
C ALA A 401 -16.10 6.02 19.81
N GLU A 402 -16.26 6.25 21.11
CA GLU A 402 -15.21 6.77 21.99
C GLU A 402 -14.04 5.81 22.13
N LEU A 403 -14.31 4.50 22.25
CA LEU A 403 -13.27 3.49 22.30
C LEU A 403 -12.54 3.38 20.97
N LEU A 404 -13.26 3.40 19.84
CA LEU A 404 -12.67 3.40 18.50
C LEU A 404 -11.69 4.59 18.36
N ALA A 405 -12.15 5.81 18.64
CA ALA A 405 -11.32 7.01 18.61
C ALA A 405 -10.17 6.98 19.64
N GLY A 406 -10.36 6.31 20.78
CA GLY A 406 -9.30 6.06 21.76
C GLY A 406 -8.18 5.17 21.22
N LEU A 407 -8.54 4.07 20.57
CA LEU A 407 -7.59 3.13 19.97
C LEU A 407 -6.85 3.74 18.78
N GLU A 408 -7.55 4.49 17.92
CA GLU A 408 -6.93 5.22 16.81
C GLU A 408 -5.91 6.26 17.31
N ARG A 409 -6.26 7.03 18.36
CA ARG A 409 -5.33 7.96 19.01
C ARG A 409 -4.14 7.24 19.63
N TYR A 410 -4.36 6.08 20.25
CA TYR A 410 -3.29 5.28 20.83
C TYR A 410 -2.27 4.86 19.77
N VAL A 411 -2.73 4.31 18.64
CA VAL A 411 -1.89 3.93 17.50
C VAL A 411 -1.17 5.15 16.92
N ALA A 412 -1.87 6.26 16.71
CA ALA A 412 -1.29 7.50 16.20
C ALA A 412 -0.25 8.13 17.15
N SER A 413 -0.35 7.91 18.46
CA SER A 413 0.54 8.50 19.47
C SER A 413 1.91 7.83 19.56
N ALA A 414 2.00 6.56 19.21
CA ALA A 414 3.24 5.78 19.28
C ALA A 414 3.90 5.53 17.92
N ASN A 415 3.27 6.02 16.83
CA ASN A 415 3.86 5.99 15.49
C ASN A 415 3.94 7.43 14.93
N PRO A 416 5.11 8.13 15.04
CA PRO A 416 5.22 9.54 14.62
C PRO A 416 5.01 9.75 13.11
N ILE A 417 4.92 8.67 12.33
CA ILE A 417 4.64 8.69 10.89
C ILE A 417 3.13 8.75 10.61
N GLN A 418 2.27 8.18 11.47
CA GLN A 418 0.83 8.04 11.19
C GLN A 418 -0.01 9.27 11.60
N GLY A 419 0.36 9.99 12.66
CA GLY A 419 -0.40 11.16 13.15
C GLY A 419 -0.39 12.41 12.25
N ARG A 420 0.19 12.34 11.04
CA ARG A 420 0.24 13.44 10.05
C ARG A 420 -0.35 13.08 8.69
N LEU A 421 -0.93 11.89 8.56
CA LEU A 421 -1.59 11.40 7.33
C LEU A 421 -3.10 11.18 7.52
N LEU A 422 -3.65 11.66 8.64
CA LEU A 422 -5.09 11.84 8.84
C LEU A 422 -5.42 13.32 8.75
#